data_AF-A0A077LU86-F1
#
_entry.id   AF-A0A077LU86-F1
#
_cell.length_a   1.000
_cell.length_b   1.000
_cell.length_c   1.000
_cell.angle_alpha   90.00
_cell.angle_beta   90.00
_cell.angle_gamma   90.00
#
_symmetry.space_group_name_H-M   'P 1'
#
loop_
_entity.id
_entity.type
_entity.pdbx_description
1 polymer ?
#
loop_
_entity_poly.entity_id
_entity_poly.type
_entity_poly.pdbx_seq_one_letter_code
_entity_poly.pdbx_strand_id
1 'polypeptide(L)'
;MGHDGPLSVGGNDQNTACVPGSQTGEYTYAVDSVTNTSSSSIQVSKVALVDPQNASSEGAFLAPVVDNTLIGLEYGWPPPVVAPGSWDKKLPLPAAIKPGETRNLVLHIKATTPATIDALELTYAYQGKELRVRNSTIAQIRVKCGP
;
A
#
# COMPACT_ATOMS: atom_id res chain seq x y z
N MET A 1 13.89 1.33 11.29
CA MET A 1 13.79 0.00 10.64
C MET A 1 14.54 0.11 9.31
N GLY A 2 15.39 -0.87 8.97
CA GLY A 2 16.32 -0.76 7.83
C GLY A 2 15.61 -0.97 6.49
N HIS A 3 15.86 -0.08 5.53
CA HIS A 3 15.53 -0.32 4.13
C HIS A 3 16.67 -1.15 3.52
N ASP A 4 16.44 -2.44 3.30
CA ASP A 4 17.37 -3.28 2.55
C ASP A 4 17.19 -2.96 1.06
N GLY A 5 17.89 -1.93 0.59
CA GLY A 5 17.99 -1.57 -0.83
C GLY A 5 17.31 -0.25 -1.22
N PRO A 6 17.24 0.04 -2.54
CA PRO A 6 16.88 1.36 -3.07
C PRO A 6 15.37 1.61 -3.21
N LEU A 7 14.53 0.69 -2.76
CA LEU A 7 13.09 0.88 -2.72
C LEU A 7 12.68 1.27 -1.30
N SER A 8 11.96 2.38 -1.17
CA SER A 8 11.35 2.80 0.09
C SER A 8 9.83 2.72 0.00
N VAL A 9 9.18 2.38 1.11
CA VAL A 9 7.72 2.31 1.23
C VAL A 9 7.28 2.98 2.53
N GLY A 10 6.26 3.84 2.45
CA GLY A 10 5.72 4.57 3.61
C GLY A 10 6.65 5.66 4.16
N GLY A 11 6.29 6.19 5.33
CA GLY A 11 7.12 7.10 6.13
C GLY A 11 7.85 6.36 7.26
N ASN A 12 8.79 7.05 7.93
CA ASN A 12 9.60 6.45 9.02
C ASN A 12 8.85 6.30 10.36
N ASP A 13 7.62 6.79 10.44
CA ASP A 13 6.86 6.83 11.69
C ASP A 13 5.94 5.60 11.79
N GLN A 14 5.92 4.96 12.97
CA GLN A 14 4.92 3.94 13.29
C GLN A 14 3.58 4.64 13.50
N ASN A 15 2.80 4.74 12.43
CA ASN A 15 1.46 5.30 12.47
C ASN A 15 0.42 4.18 12.47
N THR A 16 -0.61 4.33 13.29
CA THR A 16 -1.80 3.48 13.20
C THR A 16 -2.83 4.20 12.34
N ALA A 17 -3.21 3.58 11.22
CA ALA A 17 -4.30 4.03 10.38
C ALA A 17 -5.55 3.22 10.74
N CYS A 18 -6.63 3.91 11.13
CA CYS A 18 -7.88 3.26 11.50
C CYS A 18 -8.99 3.66 10.54
N VAL A 19 -9.77 2.67 10.09
CA VAL A 19 -11.02 2.90 9.35
C VAL A 19 -12.22 2.33 10.10
N PRO A 20 -13.31 3.11 10.24
CA PRO A 20 -14.56 2.61 10.76
C PRO A 20 -15.14 1.50 9.86
N GLY A 21 -15.51 0.37 10.45
CA GLY A 21 -16.21 -0.73 9.80
C GLY A 21 -17.12 -1.44 10.81
N SER A 22 -18.32 -1.83 10.40
CA SER A 22 -19.31 -2.48 11.29
C SER A 22 -19.54 -3.96 10.98
N GLN A 23 -19.04 -4.44 9.85
CA GLN A 23 -19.27 -5.80 9.34
C GLN A 23 -18.16 -6.22 8.37
N THR A 24 -18.35 -7.35 7.70
CA THR A 24 -17.52 -7.77 6.56
C THR A 24 -17.70 -6.80 5.39
N GLY A 25 -16.59 -6.41 4.76
CA GLY A 25 -16.62 -5.51 3.61
C GLY A 25 -15.31 -5.43 2.86
N GLU A 26 -15.32 -4.59 1.84
CA GLU A 26 -14.17 -4.25 1.01
C GLU A 26 -13.63 -2.89 1.42
N TYR A 27 -12.31 -2.76 1.43
CA TYR A 27 -11.59 -1.59 1.90
C TYR A 27 -10.46 -1.27 0.93
N THR A 28 -10.19 0.02 0.76
CA THR A 28 -9.01 0.50 0.05
C THR A 28 -7.94 0.85 1.08
N TYR A 29 -6.78 0.20 0.98
CA TYR A 29 -5.57 0.64 1.68
C TYR A 29 -4.64 1.34 0.71
N ALA A 30 -4.39 2.63 0.92
CA ALA A 30 -3.51 3.42 0.07
C ALA A 30 -2.82 4.58 0.81
N VAL A 31 -2.38 4.33 2.04
CA VAL A 31 -1.70 5.34 2.88
C VAL A 31 -0.19 5.41 2.68
N ASP A 32 0.38 4.52 1.87
CA ASP A 32 1.82 4.50 1.61
C ASP A 32 2.17 4.90 0.18
N SER A 33 3.27 5.65 0.05
CA SER A 33 3.99 5.83 -1.20
C SER A 33 5.11 4.80 -1.33
N VAL A 34 5.44 4.43 -2.56
CA VAL A 34 6.60 3.62 -2.93
C VAL A 34 7.50 4.47 -3.82
N THR A 35 8.75 4.64 -3.40
CA THR A 35 9.72 5.50 -4.08
C THR A 35 10.94 4.69 -4.49
N ASN A 36 11.29 4.76 -5.77
CA ASN A 36 12.54 4.21 -6.29
C ASN A 36 13.64 5.27 -6.22
N THR A 37 14.62 5.08 -5.33
CA THR A 37 15.75 6.00 -5.16
C THR A 37 17.01 5.56 -5.92
N SER A 38 16.93 4.49 -6.73
CA SER A 38 18.06 4.08 -7.59
C SER A 38 18.08 4.81 -8.92
N SER A 39 19.17 4.64 -9.65
CA SER A 39 19.34 5.10 -11.03
C SER A 39 18.76 4.15 -12.09
N SER A 40 18.11 3.05 -11.68
CA SER A 40 17.53 2.05 -12.60
C SER A 40 16.09 1.74 -12.25
N SER A 41 15.30 1.24 -13.20
CA SER A 41 13.93 0.80 -12.91
C SER A 41 13.93 -0.37 -11.93
N ILE A 42 13.01 -0.36 -10.98
CA ILE A 42 12.78 -1.46 -10.03
C ILE A 42 11.48 -2.14 -10.38
N GLN A 43 11.50 -3.47 -10.47
CA GLN A 43 10.28 -4.26 -10.69
C GLN A 43 9.74 -4.74 -9.33
N VAL A 44 8.59 -4.23 -8.94
CA VAL A 44 7.83 -4.74 -7.80
C VAL A 44 7.00 -5.92 -8.30
N SER A 45 7.22 -7.08 -7.71
CA SER A 45 6.59 -8.33 -8.14
C SER A 45 5.34 -8.64 -7.33
N LYS A 46 5.37 -8.39 -6.02
CA LYS A 46 4.33 -8.80 -5.09
C LYS A 46 4.22 -7.83 -3.91
N VAL A 47 3.01 -7.73 -3.37
CA VAL A 47 2.73 -7.15 -2.05
C VAL A 47 2.03 -8.22 -1.20
N ALA A 48 2.40 -8.31 0.08
CA ALA A 48 1.76 -9.18 1.05
C ALA A 48 1.36 -8.41 2.31
N LEU A 49 0.26 -8.82 2.93
CA LEU A 49 -0.11 -8.39 4.27
C LEU A 49 0.76 -9.12 5.28
N VAL A 50 1.29 -8.40 6.26
CA VAL A 50 2.04 -8.97 7.39
C VAL A 50 1.08 -9.13 8.57
N ASP A 51 1.07 -10.33 9.12
CA ASP A 51 0.25 -10.74 10.27
C ASP A 51 -1.23 -10.31 10.20
N PRO A 52 -1.93 -10.54 9.07
CA PRO A 52 -3.32 -10.12 8.94
C PRO A 52 -4.24 -10.91 9.88
N GLN A 53 -5.09 -10.21 10.62
CA GLN A 53 -6.20 -10.81 11.36
C GLN A 53 -7.51 -10.37 10.73
N ASN A 54 -8.35 -11.35 10.37
CA ASN A 54 -9.63 -11.12 9.70
C ASN A 54 -9.55 -10.23 8.44
N ALA A 55 -8.40 -10.24 7.75
CA ALA A 55 -8.15 -9.48 6.54
C ALA A 55 -7.44 -10.35 5.49
N SER A 56 -7.74 -10.09 4.22
CA SER A 56 -7.03 -10.63 3.07
C SER A 56 -6.91 -9.57 1.98
N SER A 57 -5.90 -9.69 1.12
CA SER A 57 -5.74 -8.84 -0.05
C SER A 57 -6.21 -9.57 -1.30
N GLU A 58 -7.06 -8.94 -2.11
CA GLU A 58 -7.49 -9.48 -3.41
C GLU A 58 -6.74 -8.87 -4.60
N GLY A 59 -6.03 -7.76 -4.39
CA GLY A 59 -5.25 -7.13 -5.44
C GLY A 59 -4.34 -6.04 -4.91
N ALA A 60 -3.29 -5.73 -5.67
CA ALA A 60 -2.35 -4.67 -5.38
C ALA A 60 -1.99 -3.92 -6.66
N PHE A 61 -1.93 -2.60 -6.56
CA PHE A 61 -1.73 -1.68 -7.67
C PHE A 61 -0.76 -0.57 -7.29
N LEU A 62 -0.08 -0.01 -8.29
CA LEU A 62 0.67 1.24 -8.17
C LEU A 62 -0.09 2.34 -8.89
N ALA A 63 -0.68 3.27 -8.14
CA ALA A 63 -1.39 4.42 -8.68
C ALA A 63 -0.47 5.65 -8.77
N PRO A 64 -0.73 6.61 -9.69
CA PRO A 64 -0.05 7.89 -9.67
C PRO A 64 -0.30 8.64 -8.35
N VAL A 65 0.73 9.29 -7.80
CA VAL A 65 0.54 10.35 -6.80
C VAL A 65 0.16 11.62 -7.55
N VAL A 66 -0.94 12.26 -7.18
CA VAL A 66 -1.44 13.49 -7.82
C VAL A 66 -1.40 14.61 -6.79
N ASP A 67 -0.77 15.74 -7.12
CA ASP A 67 -0.64 16.91 -6.25
C ASP A 67 -0.17 16.55 -4.82
N ASN A 68 0.83 15.66 -4.74
CA ASN A 68 1.38 15.10 -3.49
C ASN A 68 0.34 14.43 -2.57
N THR A 69 -0.80 14.03 -3.11
CA THR A 69 -1.91 13.42 -2.37
C THR A 69 -1.96 11.91 -2.64
N LEU A 70 -2.04 11.14 -1.56
CA LEU A 70 -2.32 9.71 -1.59
C LEU A 70 -3.82 9.47 -1.46
N ILE A 71 -4.30 8.34 -1.97
CA ILE A 71 -5.73 7.96 -1.90
C ILE A 71 -6.17 7.79 -0.44
N GLY A 72 -5.34 7.21 0.42
CA GLY A 72 -5.63 7.03 1.85
C GLY A 72 -6.21 5.66 2.20
N LEU A 73 -6.74 5.52 3.43
CA LEU A 73 -7.36 4.29 3.93
C LEU A 73 -8.85 4.56 4.12
N GLU A 74 -9.71 3.76 3.49
CA GLU A 74 -11.17 3.99 3.54
C GLU A 74 -12.00 2.72 3.30
N TYR A 75 -13.29 2.81 3.64
CA TYR A 75 -14.28 1.78 3.33
C TYR A 75 -14.74 1.89 1.88
N GLY A 76 -14.77 0.76 1.19
CA GLY A 76 -15.18 0.66 -0.21
C GLY A 76 -14.04 0.32 -1.17
N TRP A 77 -14.43 -0.29 -2.29
CA TRP A 77 -13.58 -0.58 -3.42
C TRP A 77 -14.38 -0.42 -4.72
N PRO A 78 -13.84 0.17 -5.81
CA PRO A 78 -12.54 0.84 -5.90
C PRO A 78 -12.50 2.14 -5.06
N PRO A 79 -11.30 2.72 -4.83
CA PRO A 79 -11.20 4.00 -4.14
C PRO A 79 -11.92 5.13 -4.90
N PRO A 80 -12.35 6.20 -4.20
CA PRO A 80 -12.78 7.43 -4.81
C PRO A 80 -11.66 8.03 -5.66
N VAL A 81 -12.10 8.72 -6.71
CA VAL A 81 -11.20 9.33 -7.68
C VAL A 81 -10.59 10.59 -7.07
N VAL A 82 -9.31 10.54 -6.69
CA VAL A 82 -8.56 11.72 -6.20
C VAL A 82 -8.45 12.80 -7.28
N ALA A 83 -8.29 12.39 -8.54
CA ALA A 83 -8.30 13.28 -9.70
C ALA A 83 -8.84 12.55 -10.94
N PRO A 84 -9.62 13.20 -11.83
CA PRO A 84 -10.24 12.54 -12.97
C PRO A 84 -9.25 11.71 -13.79
N GLY A 85 -9.55 10.42 -13.99
CA GLY A 85 -8.75 9.47 -14.76
C GLY A 85 -7.41 9.05 -14.12
N SER A 86 -7.11 9.44 -12.87
CA SER A 86 -5.87 9.01 -12.20
C SER A 86 -5.90 7.51 -11.86
N TRP A 87 -7.06 7.00 -11.43
CA TRP A 87 -7.25 5.59 -11.10
C TRP A 87 -7.12 4.65 -12.31
N ASP A 88 -7.45 5.13 -13.50
CA ASP A 88 -7.32 4.35 -14.74
C ASP A 88 -5.86 4.16 -15.15
N LYS A 89 -4.96 5.01 -14.64
CA LYS A 89 -3.51 4.94 -14.87
C LYS A 89 -2.78 4.08 -13.84
N LYS A 90 -3.51 3.36 -12.99
CA LYS A 90 -2.92 2.40 -12.05
C LYS A 90 -2.25 1.25 -12.80
N LEU A 91 -1.16 0.75 -12.24
CA LEU A 91 -0.45 -0.41 -12.77
C LEU A 91 -0.75 -1.62 -11.85
N PRO A 92 -1.33 -2.71 -12.36
CA PRO A 92 -1.40 -3.96 -11.60
C PRO A 92 0.01 -4.51 -11.39
N LEU A 93 0.24 -5.22 -10.29
CA LEU A 93 1.49 -5.95 -10.10
C LEU A 93 1.54 -7.24 -10.93
N PRO A 94 2.71 -7.64 -11.47
CA PRO A 94 4.02 -6.99 -11.33
C PRO A 94 4.13 -5.68 -12.13
N ALA A 95 4.81 -4.68 -11.58
CA ALA A 95 4.98 -3.36 -12.22
C ALA A 95 6.37 -2.79 -12.01
N ALA A 96 6.83 -1.98 -12.98
CA ALA A 96 8.10 -1.27 -12.90
C ALA A 96 7.90 0.17 -12.41
N ILE A 97 8.78 0.59 -11.50
CA ILE A 97 8.89 1.97 -11.00
C ILE A 97 10.18 2.55 -11.57
N LYS A 98 10.06 3.66 -12.31
CA LYS A 98 11.19 4.33 -12.97
C LYS A 98 12.14 4.96 -11.94
N PRO A 99 13.40 5.24 -12.32
CA PRO A 99 14.33 5.99 -11.47
C PRO A 99 13.72 7.30 -10.97
N GLY A 100 13.78 7.56 -9.67
CA GLY A 100 13.25 8.78 -9.03
C GLY A 100 11.72 8.87 -8.99
N GLU A 101 11.00 7.85 -9.45
CA GLU A 101 9.54 7.86 -9.47
C GLU A 101 8.95 7.47 -8.11
N THR A 102 7.86 8.16 -7.75
CA THR A 102 7.02 7.85 -6.58
C THR A 102 5.63 7.45 -7.05
N ARG A 103 5.08 6.37 -6.48
CA ARG A 103 3.73 5.87 -6.74
C ARG A 103 2.99 5.64 -5.43
N ASN A 104 1.67 5.76 -5.42
CA ASN A 104 0.86 5.36 -4.28
C ASN A 104 0.61 3.84 -4.36
N LEU A 105 0.96 3.11 -3.30
CA LEU A 105 0.66 1.68 -3.18
C LEU A 105 -0.80 1.51 -2.77
N VAL A 106 -1.58 0.78 -3.56
CA VAL A 106 -3.01 0.60 -3.33
C VAL A 106 -3.35 -0.87 -3.25
N LEU A 107 -4.01 -1.30 -2.18
CA LEU A 107 -4.49 -2.67 -2.00
C LEU A 107 -6.01 -2.71 -1.91
N HIS A 108 -6.58 -3.72 -2.56
CA HIS A 108 -7.96 -4.15 -2.31
C HIS A 108 -7.96 -5.13 -1.14
N ILE A 109 -8.55 -4.71 -0.02
CA ILE A 109 -8.62 -5.52 1.20
C ILE A 109 -10.06 -5.99 1.40
N LYS A 110 -10.24 -7.30 1.60
CA LYS A 110 -11.46 -7.85 2.21
C LYS A 110 -11.20 -8.07 3.68
N ALA A 111 -12.11 -7.59 4.52
CA ALA A 111 -11.95 -7.72 5.96
C ALA A 111 -13.27 -7.91 6.69
N THR A 112 -13.22 -8.62 7.81
CA THR A 112 -14.31 -8.77 8.78
C THR A 112 -13.97 -8.03 10.06
N THR A 113 -14.82 -7.09 10.47
CA THR A 113 -14.58 -6.27 11.67
C THR A 113 -14.64 -7.16 12.94
N PRO A 114 -13.67 -7.06 13.88
CA PRO A 114 -12.45 -6.25 13.81
C PRO A 114 -11.36 -6.93 12.97
N ALA A 115 -10.58 -6.13 12.24
CA ALA A 115 -9.43 -6.62 11.48
C ALA A 115 -8.18 -5.78 11.73
N THR A 116 -7.01 -6.41 11.60
CA THR A 116 -5.70 -5.75 11.74
C THR A 116 -4.73 -6.23 10.67
N ILE A 117 -3.83 -5.33 10.26
CA ILE A 117 -2.71 -5.61 9.37
C ILE A 117 -1.50 -4.88 9.96
N ASP A 118 -0.46 -5.59 10.35
CA ASP A 118 0.67 -5.00 11.09
C ASP A 118 1.60 -4.21 10.16
N ALA A 119 1.73 -4.68 8.92
CA ALA A 119 2.52 -4.03 7.90
C ALA A 119 2.14 -4.54 6.50
N LEU A 120 2.70 -3.90 5.48
CA LEU A 120 2.79 -4.36 4.11
C LEU A 120 4.25 -4.70 3.78
N GLU A 121 4.46 -5.84 3.13
CA GLU A 121 5.76 -6.28 2.64
C GLU A 121 5.74 -6.33 1.11
N LEU A 122 6.65 -5.60 0.47
CA LEU A 122 6.84 -5.56 -0.97
C LEU A 122 8.03 -6.43 -1.33
N THR A 123 7.84 -7.31 -2.30
CA THR A 123 8.91 -8.05 -2.95
C THR A 123 9.28 -7.37 -4.26
N TYR A 124 10.57 -7.15 -4.49
CA TYR A 124 11.05 -6.47 -5.69
C TYR A 124 12.40 -7.03 -6.15
N ALA A 125 12.69 -6.87 -7.45
CA ALA A 125 13.96 -7.26 -8.04
C ALA A 125 14.87 -6.05 -8.25
N TYR A 126 16.12 -6.14 -7.80
CA TYR A 126 17.16 -5.13 -8.03
C TYR A 126 18.52 -5.81 -8.21
N GLN A 127 19.23 -5.44 -9.28
CA GLN A 127 20.56 -6.01 -9.63
C GLN A 127 20.60 -7.55 -9.62
N GLY A 128 19.56 -8.19 -10.13
CA GLY A 128 19.45 -9.65 -10.22
C GLY A 128 19.16 -10.35 -8.88
N LYS A 129 18.87 -9.60 -7.81
CA LYS A 129 18.48 -10.13 -6.49
C LYS A 129 17.02 -9.80 -6.21
N GLU A 130 16.33 -10.75 -5.60
CA GLU A 130 15.03 -10.49 -4.97
C GLU A 130 15.28 -9.91 -3.57
N LEU A 131 14.66 -8.76 -3.32
CA LEU A 131 14.73 -8.02 -2.07
C LEU A 131 13.32 -7.79 -1.53
N ARG A 132 13.25 -7.42 -0.26
CA ARG A 132 11.99 -7.09 0.41
C ARG A 132 12.09 -5.79 1.16
N VAL A 133 11.02 -5.01 1.13
CA VAL A 133 10.90 -3.81 1.95
C VAL A 133 9.53 -3.81 2.63
N ARG A 134 9.50 -3.38 3.89
CA ARG A 134 8.31 -3.35 4.73
C ARG A 134 8.02 -1.92 5.17
N ASN A 135 6.76 -1.53 5.22
CA ASN A 135 6.33 -0.27 5.84
C ASN A 135 6.27 -0.39 7.39
N SER A 136 5.87 0.68 8.07
CA SER A 136 5.64 0.69 9.52
C SER A 136 4.19 1.00 9.91
N THR A 137 3.27 1.05 8.94
CA THR A 137 1.89 1.50 9.14
C THR A 137 0.98 0.33 9.51
N ILE A 138 0.46 0.34 10.74
CA ILE A 138 -0.53 -0.63 11.21
C ILE A 138 -1.91 -0.19 10.73
N ALA A 139 -2.61 -1.05 10.00
CA ALA A 139 -4.00 -0.84 9.59
C ALA A 139 -4.96 -1.50 10.59
N GLN A 140 -6.00 -0.77 10.99
CA GLN A 140 -7.05 -1.29 11.86
C GLN A 140 -8.43 -0.99 11.28
N ILE A 141 -9.29 -2.00 11.24
CA ILE A 141 -10.70 -1.86 10.87
C ILE A 141 -11.53 -2.19 12.12
N ARG A 142 -12.24 -1.19 12.64
CA ARG A 142 -12.94 -1.26 13.94
C ARG A 142 -14.27 -0.52 13.88
N VAL A 143 -15.21 -0.86 14.76
CA VAL A 143 -16.52 -0.17 14.86
C VAL A 143 -16.36 1.32 15.15
N LYS A 144 -15.35 1.69 15.94
CA LYS A 144 -14.99 3.08 16.23
C LYS A 144 -13.48 3.24 16.15
N CYS A 145 -13.05 4.27 15.44
CA CYS A 145 -11.69 4.78 15.49
C CYS A 145 -11.64 5.89 16.54
N GLY A 146 -10.86 5.66 17.59
CA GLY A 146 -10.63 6.62 18.66
C GLY A 146 -9.18 6.53 19.14
N PRO A 147 -8.72 7.41 20.04
CA PRO A 147 -7.49 7.20 20.78
C PRO A 147 -7.52 5.90 21.57
#